data_AF-A0A2V8K2M7-F1
#
_entry.id   AF-A0A2V8K2M7-F1
#
_cell.length_a   1.000
_cell.length_b   1.000
_cell.length_c   1.000
_cell.angle_alpha   90.00
_cell.angle_beta   90.00
_cell.angle_gamma   90.00
#
_symmetry.space_group_name_H-M   'P 1'
#
loop_
_entity.id
_entity.type
_entity.pdbx_description
1 polymer ?
#
loop_
_entity_poly.entity_id
_entity_poly.type
_entity_poly.pdbx_seq_one_letter_code
_entity_poly.pdbx_strand_id
1 'polypeptide(L)'
;MDGKGEPVKPTLNKAPAPKVKVFQCPQCAQQLSIRGMLQTTTLVCPSCGTVIDISDENFRIIGAFLSKAKFAPVIPLGTRGKLDDGLFELIGFMRRAVQVEGVEYQWSEYLLFNPYKGFRWLSEYNGHWNYIKTSLHRPRTLMDGNVNYMGTTFRHFQSANAKVAYVVGEFYWRVETGETCWVHDYVAPPYILSAETTGKEITWSLGKYIEPDEIVQAFQLERPLPARIGVGANQPSPHRGQMAQILRLALAFLAIAFLIQLTSLALSQNQLVYQNSFSYRTGFGEKSL
;
A
#
# COMPACT_ATOMS: atom_id res chain seq x y z
N MET A 1 24.47 -57.29 -15.22
CA MET A 1 24.64 -56.34 -16.34
C MET A 1 23.67 -55.22 -16.04
N ASP A 2 24.14 -54.27 -15.22
CA ASP A 2 23.25 -53.43 -14.43
C ASP A 2 23.20 -52.05 -15.10
N GLY A 3 22.22 -51.87 -15.99
CA GLY A 3 21.97 -50.62 -16.69
C GLY A 3 21.31 -49.60 -15.77
N LYS A 4 22.10 -48.65 -15.25
CA LYS A 4 21.58 -47.45 -14.58
C LYS A 4 21.00 -46.50 -15.63
N GLY A 5 19.67 -46.31 -15.61
CA GLY A 5 19.00 -45.25 -16.34
C GLY A 5 19.23 -43.89 -15.68
N GLU A 6 19.74 -42.93 -16.43
CA GLU A 6 19.98 -41.55 -16.01
C GLU A 6 18.65 -40.76 -16.05
N PRO A 7 18.36 -39.89 -15.07
CA PRO A 7 17.09 -39.17 -15.03
C PRO A 7 17.08 -38.01 -16.04
N VAL A 8 16.16 -38.07 -17.00
CA VAL A 8 15.88 -37.00 -17.95
C VAL A 8 15.35 -35.77 -17.19
N LYS A 9 16.16 -34.71 -17.09
CA LYS A 9 15.72 -33.41 -16.57
C LYS A 9 14.67 -32.80 -17.51
N PRO A 10 13.51 -32.35 -17.01
CA PRO A 10 12.51 -31.71 -17.84
C PRO A 10 13.07 -30.37 -18.34
N THR A 11 13.23 -30.25 -19.66
CA THR A 11 13.54 -28.98 -20.33
C THR A 11 12.33 -28.06 -20.19
N LEU A 12 12.43 -27.08 -19.30
CA LEU A 12 11.50 -25.95 -19.22
C LEU A 12 11.48 -25.24 -20.58
N ASN A 13 10.40 -25.43 -21.33
CA ASN A 13 10.17 -24.70 -22.58
C ASN A 13 10.25 -23.19 -22.30
N LYS A 14 11.26 -22.54 -22.88
CA LYS A 14 11.47 -21.09 -22.81
C LYS A 14 10.29 -20.43 -23.51
N ALA A 15 9.49 -19.67 -22.78
CA ALA A 15 8.40 -18.90 -23.37
C ALA A 15 8.93 -18.01 -24.52
N PRO A 16 8.17 -17.83 -25.62
CA PRO A 16 8.61 -17.04 -26.76
C PRO A 16 9.03 -15.64 -26.32
N ALA A 17 10.15 -15.15 -26.85
CA ALA A 17 10.64 -13.81 -26.54
C ALA A 17 9.60 -12.76 -26.97
N PRO A 18 9.18 -11.86 -26.07
CA PRO A 18 8.20 -10.85 -26.43
C PRO A 18 8.79 -9.86 -27.44
N LYS A 19 7.95 -9.41 -28.37
CA LYS A 19 8.32 -8.46 -29.42
C LYS A 19 8.50 -7.06 -28.80
N VAL A 20 9.72 -6.55 -28.78
CA VAL A 20 10.02 -5.19 -28.34
C VAL A 20 10.23 -4.33 -29.59
N LYS A 21 9.48 -3.24 -29.74
CA LYS A 21 9.72 -2.23 -30.80
C LYS A 21 10.66 -1.17 -30.24
N VAL A 22 11.71 -0.83 -30.98
CA VAL A 22 12.71 0.16 -30.55
C VAL A 22 12.66 1.36 -31.48
N PHE A 23 12.77 2.56 -30.93
CA PHE A 23 12.83 3.81 -31.69
C PHE A 23 13.66 4.86 -30.94
N GLN A 24 13.99 5.97 -31.60
CA GLN A 24 14.69 7.09 -30.98
C GLN A 24 13.69 8.16 -30.56
N CYS A 25 13.87 8.72 -29.36
CA CYS A 25 13.09 9.86 -28.90
C CYS A 25 13.26 11.03 -29.90
N PRO A 26 12.17 11.56 -30.47
CA PRO A 26 12.25 12.63 -31.48
C PRO A 26 12.83 13.94 -30.93
N GLN A 27 12.88 14.12 -29.61
CA GLN A 27 13.41 15.33 -28.97
C GLN A 27 14.89 15.23 -28.56
N CYS A 28 15.35 14.07 -28.07
CA CYS A 28 16.69 13.93 -27.47
C CYS A 28 17.51 12.76 -28.01
N ALA A 29 16.99 12.05 -29.01
CA ALA A 29 17.61 10.87 -29.63
C ALA A 29 17.89 9.67 -28.71
N GLN A 30 17.45 9.71 -27.44
CA GLN A 30 17.52 8.55 -26.54
C GLN A 30 16.85 7.33 -27.17
N GLN A 31 17.49 6.17 -27.11
CA GLN A 31 16.88 4.92 -27.54
C GLN A 31 15.79 4.48 -26.55
N LEU A 32 14.58 4.26 -27.07
CA LEU A 32 13.38 3.90 -26.31
C LEU A 32 12.86 2.55 -26.81
N SER A 33 12.31 1.78 -25.88
CA SER A 33 11.71 0.46 -26.15
C SER A 33 10.24 0.49 -25.78
N ILE A 34 9.40 -0.02 -26.68
CA ILE A 34 7.96 -0.23 -26.48
C ILE A 34 7.74 -1.71 -26.20
N ARG A 35 7.15 -2.00 -25.04
CA ARG A 35 6.94 -3.33 -24.46
C ARG A 35 5.45 -3.66 -24.38
N GLY A 36 4.60 -2.67 -24.14
CA GLY A 36 3.14 -2.78 -24.13
C GLY A 36 2.51 -3.00 -25.51
N MET A 37 3.30 -2.84 -26.58
CA MET A 37 2.88 -2.98 -27.98
C MET A 37 1.62 -2.14 -28.27
N LEU A 38 0.54 -2.76 -28.78
CA LEU A 38 -0.72 -2.10 -29.12
C LEU A 38 -1.60 -1.75 -27.91
N GLN A 39 -1.22 -2.15 -26.70
CA GLN A 39 -2.03 -1.92 -25.50
C GLN A 39 -1.62 -0.64 -24.75
N THR A 40 -0.56 0.02 -25.21
CA THR A 40 -0.07 1.29 -24.67
C THR A 40 -0.22 2.38 -25.71
N THR A 41 -0.65 3.57 -25.28
CA THR A 41 -0.92 4.71 -26.16
C THR A 41 0.16 5.78 -26.04
N THR A 42 0.78 5.90 -24.86
CA THR A 42 1.82 6.91 -24.63
C THR A 42 3.10 6.32 -24.06
N LEU A 43 4.21 6.98 -24.38
CA LEU A 43 5.52 6.72 -23.77
C LEU A 43 6.15 8.06 -23.37
N VAL A 44 6.48 8.20 -22.09
CA VAL A 44 7.19 9.36 -21.54
C VAL A 44 8.68 9.05 -21.44
N CYS A 45 9.49 9.80 -22.20
CA CYS A 45 10.93 9.58 -22.27
C CYS A 45 11.59 9.78 -20.89
N PRO A 46 12.29 8.79 -20.33
CA PRO A 46 12.94 8.92 -19.02
C PRO A 46 14.10 9.92 -19.01
N SER A 47 14.68 10.22 -20.17
CA SER A 47 15.82 11.14 -20.30
C SER A 47 15.38 12.61 -20.27
N CYS A 48 14.47 12.99 -21.17
CA CYS A 48 14.07 14.39 -21.38
C CYS A 48 12.62 14.72 -20.99
N GLY A 49 11.80 13.72 -20.61
CA GLY A 49 10.40 13.93 -20.22
C GLY A 49 9.42 14.14 -21.38
N THR A 50 9.85 14.08 -22.64
CA THR A 50 8.95 14.20 -23.80
C THR A 50 7.87 13.11 -23.76
N VAL A 51 6.61 13.52 -23.93
CA VAL A 51 5.44 12.63 -24.02
C VAL A 51 5.18 12.34 -25.50
N ILE A 52 5.22 11.06 -25.85
CA ILE A 52 5.18 10.58 -27.22
C ILE A 52 3.93 9.73 -27.40
N ASP A 53 3.15 10.00 -28.44
CA ASP A 53 2.06 9.12 -28.88
C ASP A 53 2.67 7.95 -29.65
N ILE A 54 2.64 6.77 -29.04
CA ILE A 54 3.22 5.55 -29.63
C ILE A 54 2.18 4.74 -30.43
N SER A 55 0.93 5.20 -30.47
CA SER A 55 -0.10 4.67 -31.37
C SER A 55 0.03 5.25 -32.78
N ASP A 56 0.68 6.42 -32.91
CA ASP A 56 1.04 7.05 -34.18
C ASP A 56 2.29 6.40 -34.78
N GLU A 57 2.26 6.04 -36.07
CA GLU A 57 3.39 5.41 -36.76
C GLU A 57 4.64 6.30 -36.80
N ASN A 58 4.46 7.63 -36.72
CA ASN A 58 5.52 8.63 -36.75
C ASN A 58 6.01 9.04 -35.35
N PHE A 59 5.50 8.42 -34.27
CA PHE A 59 5.89 8.72 -32.89
C PHE A 59 5.77 10.21 -32.56
N ARG A 60 4.59 10.77 -32.82
CA ARG A 60 4.32 12.20 -32.67
C ARG A 60 4.51 12.65 -31.23
N ILE A 61 5.19 13.80 -31.05
CA ILE A 61 5.26 14.47 -29.75
C ILE A 61 3.91 15.09 -29.43
N ILE A 62 3.35 14.74 -28.28
CA ILE A 62 2.05 15.27 -27.80
C ILE A 62 2.19 16.15 -26.56
N GLY A 63 3.38 16.22 -25.98
CA GLY A 63 3.66 17.09 -24.86
C GLY A 63 5.05 16.84 -24.26
N ALA A 64 5.27 17.43 -23.09
CA ALA A 64 6.46 17.18 -22.28
C ALA A 64 6.11 17.24 -20.80
N PHE A 65 6.59 16.28 -20.03
CA PHE A 65 6.51 16.26 -18.59
C PHE A 65 7.81 16.81 -18.01
N LEU A 66 7.80 18.11 -17.68
CA LEU A 66 8.95 18.81 -17.13
C LEU A 66 8.83 18.89 -15.60
N SER A 67 9.20 17.81 -14.92
CA SER A 67 9.38 17.87 -13.46
C SER A 67 10.73 18.46 -13.12
N LYS A 68 10.77 19.37 -12.13
CA LYS A 68 12.03 19.87 -11.54
C LYS A 68 12.81 18.74 -10.84
N ALA A 69 12.10 17.75 -10.29
CA ALA A 69 12.68 16.60 -9.62
C ALA A 69 12.59 15.35 -10.51
N LYS A 70 13.73 14.69 -10.72
CA LYS A 70 13.76 13.37 -11.38
C LYS A 70 13.72 12.28 -10.31
N PHE A 71 12.82 11.32 -10.47
CA PHE A 71 12.70 10.19 -9.56
C PHE A 71 13.14 8.92 -10.29
N ALA A 72 14.16 8.24 -9.75
CA ALA A 72 14.56 6.93 -10.25
C ALA A 72 13.69 5.85 -9.60
N PRO A 73 12.99 5.01 -10.37
CA PRO A 73 12.22 3.91 -9.82
C PRO A 73 13.16 2.89 -9.15
N VAL A 74 12.75 2.34 -7.99
CA VAL A 74 13.54 1.32 -7.29
C VAL A 74 13.57 0.00 -8.07
N ILE A 75 12.50 -0.27 -8.86
CA ILE A 75 12.44 -1.35 -9.84
C ILE A 75 12.64 -0.73 -11.23
N PRO A 76 13.76 -0.98 -11.93
CA PRO A 76 14.02 -0.36 -13.22
C PRO A 76 12.97 -0.72 -14.29
N LEU A 77 12.68 0.23 -15.19
CA LEU A 77 11.85 -0.02 -16.37
C LEU A 77 12.44 -1.17 -17.21
N GLY A 78 11.58 -2.07 -17.69
CA GLY A 78 11.95 -3.30 -18.41
C GLY A 78 12.28 -4.49 -17.52
N THR A 79 12.36 -4.32 -16.19
CA THR A 79 12.57 -5.45 -15.28
C THR A 79 11.37 -6.37 -15.31
N ARG A 80 11.62 -7.69 -15.35
CA ARG A 80 10.58 -8.71 -15.28
C ARG A 80 10.54 -9.33 -13.91
N GLY A 81 9.34 -9.57 -13.40
CA GLY A 81 9.15 -10.28 -12.16
C GLY A 81 7.94 -11.20 -12.16
N LYS A 82 8.05 -12.31 -11.44
CA LYS A 82 6.97 -13.28 -11.26
C LYS A 82 6.20 -12.97 -9.98
N LEU A 83 4.97 -12.52 -10.14
CA LEU A 83 4.02 -12.23 -9.06
C LEU A 83 2.93 -13.31 -9.00
N ASP A 84 2.04 -13.23 -8.00
CA ASP A 84 0.99 -14.21 -7.68
C ASP A 84 0.31 -14.84 -8.90
N ASP A 85 -0.08 -14.00 -9.88
CA ASP A 85 -0.84 -14.44 -11.03
C ASP A 85 -0.07 -14.41 -12.35
N GLY A 86 1.25 -14.20 -12.39
CA GLY A 86 1.99 -14.31 -13.64
C GLY A 86 3.36 -13.62 -13.68
N LEU A 87 4.03 -13.78 -14.81
CA LEU A 87 5.23 -13.03 -15.15
C LEU A 87 4.81 -11.68 -15.74
N PHE A 88 5.28 -10.59 -15.17
CA PHE A 88 5.00 -9.24 -15.64
C PHE A 88 6.29 -8.49 -15.95
N GLU A 89 6.23 -7.56 -16.89
CA GLU A 89 7.30 -6.62 -17.20
C GLU A 89 6.89 -5.23 -16.73
N LEU A 90 7.81 -4.53 -16.06
CA LEU A 90 7.58 -3.18 -15.59
C LEU A 90 7.79 -2.20 -16.75
N ILE A 91 6.73 -1.50 -17.16
CA ILE A 91 6.72 -0.67 -18.37
C ILE A 91 6.58 0.82 -18.07
N GLY A 92 6.02 1.18 -16.92
CA GLY A 92 5.78 2.57 -16.53
C GLY A 92 6.03 2.80 -15.05
N PHE A 93 6.34 4.03 -14.69
CA PHE A 93 6.51 4.49 -13.33
C PHE A 93 5.96 5.91 -13.19
N MET A 94 5.23 6.16 -12.12
CA MET A 94 4.76 7.49 -11.78
C MET A 94 4.81 7.76 -10.29
N ARG A 95 4.83 9.04 -9.94
CA ARG A 95 4.66 9.53 -8.58
C ARG A 95 3.34 10.25 -8.50
N ARG A 96 2.54 9.86 -7.51
CA ARG A 96 1.31 10.54 -7.16
C ARG A 96 1.55 11.37 -5.90
N ALA A 97 0.77 12.42 -5.74
CA ALA A 97 0.84 13.29 -4.59
C ALA A 97 -0.56 13.70 -4.12
N VAL A 98 -0.74 13.82 -2.81
CA VAL A 98 -1.93 14.35 -2.16
C VAL A 98 -1.51 15.43 -1.16
N GLN A 99 -2.33 16.46 -1.02
CA GLN A 99 -2.18 17.48 0.02
C GLN A 99 -3.23 17.24 1.11
N VAL A 100 -2.77 17.01 2.34
CA VAL A 100 -3.65 16.87 3.52
C VAL A 100 -3.12 17.82 4.59
N GLU A 101 -3.97 18.74 5.05
CA GLU A 101 -3.63 19.72 6.10
C GLU A 101 -2.34 20.52 5.81
N GLY A 102 -2.10 20.84 4.54
CA GLY A 102 -0.93 21.60 4.09
C GLY A 102 0.37 20.78 3.99
N VAL A 103 0.31 19.47 4.20
CA VAL A 103 1.44 18.54 4.04
C VAL A 103 1.26 17.74 2.75
N GLU A 104 2.32 17.71 1.93
CA GLU A 104 2.35 16.87 0.72
C GLU A 104 2.80 15.46 1.07
N TYR A 105 1.95 14.49 0.74
CA TYR A 105 2.28 13.08 0.81
C TYR A 105 2.42 12.54 -0.60
N GLN A 106 3.50 11.81 -0.85
CA GLN A 106 3.80 11.26 -2.17
C GLN A 106 4.05 9.77 -2.11
N TRP A 107 3.58 9.05 -3.13
CA TRP A 107 3.80 7.61 -3.27
C TRP A 107 4.20 7.26 -4.70
N SER A 108 4.74 6.07 -4.85
CA SER A 108 5.22 5.50 -6.11
C SER A 108 4.19 4.54 -6.69
N GLU A 109 3.93 4.62 -7.99
CA GLU A 109 3.14 3.62 -8.71
C GLU A 109 3.92 3.08 -9.90
N TYR A 110 3.93 1.76 -10.04
CA TYR A 110 4.65 1.04 -11.09
C TYR A 110 3.65 0.27 -11.94
N LEU A 111 3.63 0.56 -13.24
CA LEU A 111 2.77 -0.11 -14.20
C LEU A 111 3.46 -1.37 -14.73
N LEU A 112 2.80 -2.48 -14.54
CA LEU A 112 3.22 -3.81 -14.94
C LEU A 112 2.35 -4.30 -16.11
N PHE A 113 2.97 -5.01 -17.05
CA PHE A 113 2.32 -5.53 -18.24
C PHE A 113 2.56 -7.01 -18.45
N ASN A 114 1.51 -7.72 -18.83
CA ASN A 114 1.56 -9.07 -19.38
C ASN A 114 0.62 -9.16 -20.60
N PRO A 115 1.10 -9.67 -21.76
CA PRO A 115 0.32 -9.68 -23.00
C PRO A 115 -0.96 -10.53 -22.94
N TYR A 116 -1.04 -11.49 -22.01
CA TYR A 116 -2.18 -12.39 -21.82
C TYR A 116 -3.07 -12.01 -20.63
N LYS A 117 -2.52 -11.27 -19.65
CA LYS A 117 -3.21 -10.95 -18.38
C LYS A 117 -3.51 -9.46 -18.20
N GLY A 118 -3.07 -8.63 -19.15
CA GLY A 118 -3.24 -7.19 -19.15
C GLY A 118 -2.35 -6.51 -18.11
N PHE A 119 -2.86 -5.40 -17.57
CA PHE A 119 -2.13 -4.51 -16.68
C PHE A 119 -2.28 -4.86 -15.21
N ARG A 120 -1.24 -4.59 -14.44
CA ARG A 120 -1.20 -4.64 -12.99
C ARG A 120 -0.43 -3.45 -12.47
N TRP A 121 -0.63 -3.13 -11.21
CA TRP A 121 0.07 -2.04 -10.56
C TRP A 121 0.78 -2.52 -9.30
N LEU A 122 1.95 -1.95 -9.04
CA LEU A 122 2.50 -1.91 -7.68
C LEU A 122 2.36 -0.49 -7.18
N SER A 123 1.86 -0.32 -5.96
CA SER A 123 1.88 0.96 -5.25
C SER A 123 2.78 0.84 -4.02
N GLU A 124 3.69 1.79 -3.84
CA GLU A 124 4.61 1.86 -2.71
C GLU A 124 4.47 3.21 -2.00
N TYR A 125 4.20 3.14 -0.71
CA TYR A 125 4.21 4.29 0.19
C TYR A 125 4.93 3.93 1.49
N ASN A 126 6.00 4.65 1.81
CA ASN A 126 6.79 4.46 3.03
C ASN A 126 7.26 3.01 3.24
N GLY A 127 7.67 2.33 2.17
CA GLY A 127 8.12 0.93 2.18
C GLY A 127 6.99 -0.11 2.29
N HIS A 128 5.72 0.31 2.30
CA HIS A 128 4.57 -0.58 2.24
C HIS A 128 4.09 -0.76 0.80
N TRP A 129 3.93 -2.02 0.38
CA TRP A 129 3.65 -2.36 -1.01
C TRP A 129 2.27 -2.97 -1.18
N ASN A 130 1.64 -2.64 -2.30
CA ASN A 130 0.37 -3.20 -2.74
C ASN A 130 0.46 -3.70 -4.17
N TYR A 131 -0.01 -4.92 -4.41
CA TYR A 131 -0.21 -5.45 -5.75
C TYR A 131 -1.67 -5.29 -6.17
N ILE A 132 -1.91 -4.50 -7.21
CA ILE A 132 -3.22 -3.94 -7.55
C ILE A 132 -3.68 -4.42 -8.92
N LYS A 133 -4.97 -4.74 -9.00
CA LYS A 133 -5.68 -5.13 -10.22
C LYS A 133 -6.92 -4.26 -10.40
N THR A 134 -7.16 -3.80 -11.63
CA THR A 134 -8.44 -3.15 -11.95
C THR A 134 -9.59 -4.15 -11.79
N SER A 135 -10.65 -3.72 -11.13
CA SER A 135 -11.86 -4.49 -10.91
C SER A 135 -12.88 -4.19 -12.00
N LEU A 136 -13.50 -5.25 -12.55
CA LEU A 136 -14.64 -5.14 -13.46
C LEU A 136 -15.98 -5.01 -12.71
N HIS A 137 -15.98 -5.31 -11.42
CA HIS A 137 -17.17 -5.25 -10.59
C HIS A 137 -17.18 -3.98 -9.74
N ARG A 138 -18.34 -3.33 -9.68
CA ARG A 138 -18.59 -2.21 -8.77
C ARG A 138 -19.08 -2.75 -7.42
N PRO A 139 -18.55 -2.26 -6.29
CA PRO A 139 -19.05 -2.67 -4.98
C PRO A 139 -20.45 -2.08 -4.69
N ARG A 140 -21.13 -2.66 -3.70
CA ARG A 140 -22.37 -2.12 -3.16
C ARG A 140 -22.07 -1.21 -1.98
N THR A 141 -22.47 0.06 -2.07
CA THR A 141 -22.39 1.00 -0.95
C THR A 141 -23.37 0.62 0.17
N LEU A 142 -22.91 0.66 1.41
CA LEU A 142 -23.68 0.41 2.62
C LEU A 142 -24.12 1.75 3.25
N MET A 143 -25.10 1.70 4.16
CA MET A 143 -25.67 2.91 4.78
C MET A 143 -24.66 3.70 5.64
N ASP A 144 -23.65 3.04 6.17
CA ASP A 144 -22.59 3.60 7.03
C ASP A 144 -21.41 4.18 6.23
N GLY A 145 -21.51 4.25 4.90
CA GLY A 145 -20.44 4.71 4.01
C GLY A 145 -19.39 3.65 3.68
N ASN A 146 -19.47 2.45 4.27
CA ASN A 146 -18.63 1.32 3.90
C ASN A 146 -19.11 0.70 2.58
N VAL A 147 -18.31 -0.20 2.02
CA VAL A 147 -18.64 -0.87 0.75
C VAL A 147 -18.53 -2.38 0.90
N ASN A 148 -19.46 -3.11 0.30
CA ASN A 148 -19.38 -4.56 0.18
C ASN A 148 -18.92 -4.93 -1.22
N TYR A 149 -17.83 -5.70 -1.29
CA TYR A 149 -17.24 -6.19 -2.53
C TYR A 149 -17.01 -7.69 -2.43
N MET A 150 -17.66 -8.46 -3.30
CA MET A 150 -17.52 -9.92 -3.36
C MET A 150 -17.72 -10.61 -2.00
N GLY A 151 -18.71 -10.15 -1.22
CA GLY A 151 -19.02 -10.70 0.10
C GLY A 151 -18.15 -10.19 1.25
N THR A 152 -17.12 -9.39 0.98
CA THR A 152 -16.28 -8.76 2.00
C THR A 152 -16.67 -7.31 2.21
N THR A 153 -16.83 -6.89 3.46
CA THR A 153 -17.07 -5.47 3.79
C THR A 153 -15.74 -4.76 3.98
N PHE A 154 -15.54 -3.68 3.22
CA PHE A 154 -14.40 -2.79 3.31
C PHE A 154 -14.82 -1.50 4.01
N ARG A 155 -14.02 -1.08 4.98
CA ARG A 155 -14.26 0.15 5.74
C ARG A 155 -13.67 1.33 5.01
N HIS A 156 -14.37 2.46 4.93
CA HIS A 156 -13.78 3.70 4.40
C HIS A 156 -12.52 4.07 5.20
N PHE A 157 -11.44 4.37 4.48
CA PHE A 157 -10.14 4.71 5.07
C PHE A 157 -9.81 6.18 4.84
N GLN A 158 -9.80 6.61 3.58
CA GLN A 158 -9.44 7.98 3.22
C GLN A 158 -10.10 8.39 1.90
N SER A 159 -10.34 9.69 1.77
CA SER A 159 -10.67 10.32 0.48
C SER A 159 -9.66 11.44 0.21
N ALA A 160 -9.20 11.56 -1.03
CA ALA A 160 -8.14 12.49 -1.37
C ALA A 160 -8.20 12.91 -2.84
N ASN A 161 -7.75 14.13 -3.12
CA ASN A 161 -7.46 14.57 -4.49
C ASN A 161 -5.99 14.24 -4.79
N ALA A 162 -5.76 13.22 -5.60
CA ALA A 162 -4.44 12.79 -6.01
C ALA A 162 -4.05 13.46 -7.33
N LYS A 163 -2.84 14.02 -7.41
CA LYS A 163 -2.27 14.59 -8.64
C LYS A 163 -1.11 13.74 -9.15
N VAL A 164 -0.91 13.70 -10.46
CA VAL A 164 0.31 13.14 -11.07
C VAL A 164 1.47 14.13 -10.92
N ALA A 165 2.47 13.78 -10.12
CA ALA A 165 3.64 14.61 -9.81
C ALA A 165 4.87 14.28 -10.67
N TYR A 166 4.99 13.04 -11.13
CA TYR A 166 6.06 12.58 -12.01
C TYR A 166 5.62 11.37 -12.83
N VAL A 167 6.11 11.20 -14.05
CA VAL A 167 5.80 10.04 -14.89
C VAL A 167 6.93 9.75 -15.88
N VAL A 168 7.24 8.47 -16.09
CA VAL A 168 8.16 7.95 -17.11
C VAL A 168 7.73 6.55 -17.57
N GLY A 169 8.06 6.19 -18.81
CA GLY A 169 7.72 4.89 -19.38
C GLY A 169 6.38 4.88 -20.10
N GLU A 170 5.83 3.69 -20.33
CA GLU A 170 4.66 3.43 -21.17
C GLU A 170 3.36 3.40 -20.36
N PHE A 171 2.29 3.96 -20.90
CA PHE A 171 0.96 3.99 -20.28
C PHE A 171 -0.14 3.69 -21.31
N TYR A 172 -1.24 3.06 -20.85
CA TYR A 172 -2.39 2.71 -21.70
C TYR A 172 -3.34 3.88 -21.96
N TRP A 173 -3.15 5.01 -21.29
CA TRP A 173 -3.86 6.26 -21.55
C TRP A 173 -2.87 7.41 -21.79
N ARG A 174 -3.40 8.58 -22.15
CA ARG A 174 -2.62 9.81 -22.29
C ARG A 174 -2.45 10.46 -20.92
N VAL A 175 -1.27 10.27 -20.32
CA VAL A 175 -0.95 10.88 -19.02
C VAL A 175 -0.65 12.37 -19.21
N GLU A 176 -1.32 13.21 -18.43
CA GLU A 176 -1.11 14.66 -18.44
C GLU A 176 -0.45 15.16 -17.15
N THR A 177 0.33 16.25 -17.27
CA THR A 177 1.02 16.84 -16.09
C THR A 177 0.01 17.55 -15.21
N GLY A 178 0.01 17.23 -13.92
CA GLY A 178 -0.93 17.82 -12.96
C GLY A 178 -2.36 17.27 -13.08
N GLU A 179 -2.57 16.22 -13.87
CA GLU A 179 -3.83 15.50 -13.92
C GLU A 179 -4.22 15.07 -12.50
N THR A 180 -5.45 15.41 -12.12
CA THR A 180 -6.00 15.12 -10.80
C THR A 180 -7.09 14.05 -10.88
N CYS A 181 -7.06 13.09 -9.97
CA CYS A 181 -8.15 12.14 -9.76
C CYS A 181 -8.64 12.21 -8.31
N TRP A 182 -9.95 12.09 -8.13
CA TRP A 182 -10.54 11.99 -6.80
C TRP A 182 -10.57 10.52 -6.39
N VAL A 183 -9.89 10.20 -5.30
CA VAL A 183 -9.66 8.83 -4.84
C VAL A 183 -10.41 8.58 -3.54
N HIS A 184 -11.11 7.45 -3.47
CA HIS A 184 -11.68 6.91 -2.24
C HIS A 184 -11.10 5.53 -1.95
N ASP A 185 -10.41 5.39 -0.82
CA ASP A 185 -9.81 4.14 -0.38
C ASP A 185 -10.64 3.50 0.73
N TYR A 186 -10.85 2.19 0.59
CA TYR A 186 -11.54 1.35 1.56
C TYR A 186 -10.66 0.16 1.92
N VAL A 187 -10.58 -0.21 3.19
CA VAL A 187 -9.66 -1.26 3.67
C VAL A 187 -10.39 -2.43 4.32
N ALA A 188 -9.94 -3.62 3.98
CA ALA A 188 -10.25 -4.88 4.65
C ALA A 188 -8.97 -5.74 4.63
N PRO A 189 -8.01 -5.49 5.56
CA PRO A 189 -6.67 -6.09 5.51
C PRO A 189 -6.70 -7.62 5.26
N PRO A 190 -5.90 -8.14 4.31
CA PRO A 190 -4.80 -7.50 3.59
C PRO A 190 -5.21 -6.67 2.36
N TYR A 191 -6.50 -6.42 2.13
CA TYR A 191 -6.98 -5.80 0.90
C TYR A 191 -7.28 -4.30 1.07
N ILE A 192 -7.05 -3.56 0.00
CA ILE A 192 -7.50 -2.19 -0.21
C ILE A 192 -8.31 -2.14 -1.50
N LEU A 193 -9.46 -1.48 -1.47
CA LEU A 193 -10.32 -1.24 -2.62
C LEU A 193 -10.36 0.26 -2.86
N SER A 194 -9.95 0.68 -4.05
CA SER A 194 -9.82 2.10 -4.40
C SER A 194 -10.79 2.45 -5.52
N ALA A 195 -11.49 3.56 -5.38
CA ALA A 195 -12.29 4.18 -6.44
C ALA A 195 -11.60 5.45 -6.91
N GLU A 196 -11.19 5.49 -8.16
CA GLU A 196 -10.61 6.67 -8.79
C GLU A 196 -11.65 7.30 -9.73
N THR A 197 -11.97 8.57 -9.49
CA THR A 197 -12.90 9.34 -10.31
C THR A 197 -12.15 10.40 -11.09
N THR A 198 -12.25 10.33 -12.42
CA THR A 198 -11.69 11.31 -13.36
C THR A 198 -12.81 11.76 -14.29
N GLY A 199 -13.17 13.04 -14.21
CA GLY A 199 -14.32 13.57 -14.96
C GLY A 199 -15.63 12.86 -14.61
N LYS A 200 -16.17 12.06 -15.54
CA LYS A 200 -17.40 11.27 -15.36
C LYS A 200 -17.15 9.77 -15.20
N GLU A 201 -15.90 9.33 -15.27
CA GLU A 201 -15.54 7.92 -15.20
C GLU A 201 -15.07 7.57 -13.79
N ILE A 202 -15.50 6.40 -13.32
CA ILE A 202 -15.09 5.83 -12.03
C ILE A 202 -14.46 4.47 -12.32
N THR A 203 -13.18 4.34 -11.98
CA THR A 203 -12.45 3.08 -12.05
C THR A 203 -12.30 2.51 -10.66
N TRP A 204 -12.59 1.22 -10.51
CA TRP A 204 -12.38 0.50 -9.26
C TRP A 204 -11.15 -0.40 -9.39
N SER A 205 -10.34 -0.47 -8.35
CA SER A 205 -9.18 -1.36 -8.29
C SER A 205 -9.08 -2.04 -6.92
N LEU A 206 -8.61 -3.29 -6.92
CA LEU A 206 -8.38 -4.08 -5.72
C LEU A 206 -6.88 -4.30 -5.56
N GLY A 207 -6.32 -3.75 -4.49
CA GLY A 207 -4.97 -3.99 -3.99
C GLY A 207 -4.93 -5.08 -2.93
N LYS A 208 -3.89 -5.90 -2.98
CA LYS A 208 -3.50 -6.82 -1.92
C LYS A 208 -2.14 -6.38 -1.38
N TYR A 209 -2.03 -6.24 -0.06
CA TYR A 209 -0.76 -6.00 0.61
C TYR A 209 0.23 -7.13 0.28
N ILE A 210 1.43 -6.76 -0.14
CA ILE A 210 2.50 -7.69 -0.51
C ILE A 210 3.75 -7.33 0.29
N GLU A 211 4.45 -8.34 0.82
CA GLU A 211 5.64 -8.09 1.61
C GLU A 211 6.81 -7.62 0.72
N PRO A 212 7.66 -6.69 1.19
CA PRO A 212 8.84 -6.23 0.45
C PRO A 212 9.74 -7.37 -0.03
N ASP A 213 9.90 -8.43 0.77
CA ASP A 213 10.73 -9.59 0.40
C ASP A 213 10.16 -10.34 -0.81
N GLU A 214 8.83 -10.40 -0.94
CA GLU A 214 8.18 -10.99 -2.11
C GLU A 214 8.46 -10.17 -3.37
N ILE A 215 8.53 -8.83 -3.26
CA ILE A 215 8.92 -7.95 -4.37
C ILE A 215 10.38 -8.15 -4.75
N VAL A 216 11.30 -8.19 -3.77
CA VAL A 216 12.73 -8.44 -4.01
C VAL A 216 12.92 -9.78 -4.74
N GLN A 217 12.26 -10.83 -4.27
CA GLN A 217 12.33 -12.16 -4.88
C GLN A 217 11.69 -12.19 -6.27
N ALA A 218 10.53 -11.58 -6.44
CA ALA A 218 9.79 -11.56 -7.71
C ALA A 218 10.62 -10.93 -8.82
N PHE A 219 11.28 -9.80 -8.56
CA PHE A 219 12.03 -9.02 -9.54
C PHE A 219 13.55 -9.21 -9.49
N GLN A 220 14.04 -10.09 -8.60
CA GLN A 220 15.47 -10.39 -8.41
C GLN A 220 16.29 -9.12 -8.16
N LEU A 221 15.79 -8.28 -7.26
CA LEU A 221 16.41 -6.98 -7.00
C LEU A 221 17.70 -7.15 -6.18
N GLU A 222 18.78 -6.55 -6.68
CA GLU A 222 20.06 -6.51 -5.96
C GLU A 222 20.10 -5.41 -4.91
N ARG A 223 19.28 -4.37 -5.08
CA ARG A 223 19.22 -3.21 -4.19
C ARG A 223 18.14 -3.40 -3.14
N PRO A 224 18.39 -2.98 -1.88
CA PRO A 224 17.36 -3.03 -0.85
C PRO A 224 16.21 -2.10 -1.20
N LEU A 225 14.99 -2.54 -0.91
CA LEU A 225 13.80 -1.70 -0.97
C LEU A 225 13.79 -0.69 0.19
N PRO A 226 13.02 0.42 0.08
CA PRO A 226 12.84 1.35 1.18
C PRO A 226 12.37 0.64 2.46
N ALA A 227 12.96 1.02 3.60
CA ALA A 227 12.52 0.52 4.88
C ALA A 227 11.08 0.97 5.19
N ARG A 228 10.33 0.12 5.89
CA ARG A 228 8.95 0.42 6.31
C ARG A 228 8.95 1.53 7.36
N ILE A 229 8.11 2.54 7.15
CA ILE A 229 7.88 3.61 8.11
C ILE A 229 6.41 3.62 8.50
N GLY A 230 6.13 3.38 9.78
CA GLY A 230 4.79 3.36 10.33
C GLY A 230 4.03 2.07 10.02
N VAL A 231 2.72 2.19 9.82
CA VAL A 231 1.80 1.09 9.53
C VAL A 231 1.11 1.38 8.20
N GLY A 232 1.14 0.42 7.27
CA GLY A 232 0.49 0.55 5.98
C GLY A 232 -1.04 0.51 6.09
N ALA A 233 -1.75 1.20 5.19
CA ALA A 233 -3.21 1.35 5.22
C ALA A 233 -3.98 0.02 5.36
N ASN A 234 -3.53 -1.01 4.64
CA ASN A 234 -4.11 -2.35 4.65
C ASN A 234 -3.12 -3.42 5.16
N GLN A 235 -2.10 -3.02 5.91
CA GLN A 235 -1.14 -3.96 6.49
C GLN A 235 -1.87 -4.89 7.47
N PRO A 236 -1.75 -6.22 7.32
CA PRO A 236 -2.25 -7.16 8.30
C PRO A 236 -1.62 -6.93 9.68
N SER A 237 -2.41 -7.02 10.74
CA SER A 237 -1.88 -6.91 12.10
C SER A 237 -0.85 -8.04 12.35
N PRO A 238 0.39 -7.70 12.76
CA PRO A 238 1.40 -8.71 13.14
C PRO A 238 0.96 -9.59 14.32
N HIS A 239 0.04 -9.08 15.14
CA HIS A 239 -0.47 -9.75 16.34
C HIS A 239 -1.79 -10.49 16.10
N ARG A 240 -2.21 -10.66 14.84
CA ARG A 240 -3.43 -11.39 14.50
C ARG A 240 -3.31 -12.84 15.02
N GLY A 241 -4.25 -13.25 15.86
CA GLY A 241 -4.25 -14.58 16.51
C GLY A 241 -3.60 -14.64 17.89
N GLN A 242 -2.86 -13.61 18.30
CA GLN A 242 -2.25 -13.53 19.64
C GLN A 242 -3.21 -12.95 20.70
N MET A 243 -4.36 -12.42 20.29
CA MET A 243 -5.35 -11.82 21.22
C MET A 243 -5.82 -12.77 22.31
N ALA A 244 -6.04 -14.05 21.99
CA ALA A 244 -6.44 -15.02 23.00
C ALA A 244 -5.35 -15.23 24.07
N GLN A 245 -4.08 -15.22 23.68
CA GLN A 245 -2.95 -15.33 24.60
C GLN A 245 -2.81 -14.06 25.45
N ILE A 246 -2.92 -12.88 24.83
CA ILE A 246 -2.88 -11.59 25.52
C ILE A 246 -4.02 -11.48 26.55
N LEU A 247 -5.25 -11.86 26.18
CA LEU A 247 -6.39 -11.90 27.10
C LEU A 247 -6.18 -12.87 28.25
N ARG A 248 -5.65 -14.08 27.99
CA ARG A 248 -5.33 -15.04 29.06
C ARG A 248 -4.29 -14.49 30.04
N LEU A 249 -3.22 -13.88 29.53
CA LEU A 249 -2.19 -13.26 30.37
C LEU A 249 -2.75 -12.08 31.17
N ALA A 250 -3.59 -11.24 30.55
CA ALA A 250 -4.25 -10.13 31.23
C ALA A 250 -5.19 -10.62 32.34
N LEU A 251 -5.97 -11.66 32.09
CA LEU A 251 -6.85 -12.26 33.11
C LEU A 251 -6.05 -12.90 34.25
N ALA A 252 -4.95 -13.60 33.94
CA ALA A 252 -4.06 -14.16 34.96
C ALA A 252 -3.44 -13.05 35.82
N PHE A 253 -2.95 -11.97 35.20
CA PHE A 253 -2.43 -10.80 35.91
C PHE A 253 -3.49 -10.16 36.82
N LEU A 254 -4.70 -9.94 36.32
CA LEU A 254 -5.81 -9.39 37.12
C LEU A 254 -6.19 -10.31 38.28
N ALA A 255 -6.20 -11.62 38.08
CA ALA A 255 -6.47 -12.59 39.14
C ALA A 255 -5.39 -12.55 40.23
N ILE A 256 -4.11 -12.46 39.85
CA ILE A 256 -3.00 -12.34 40.80
C ILE A 256 -3.08 -11.01 41.55
N ALA A 257 -3.30 -9.89 40.85
CA ALA A 257 -3.44 -8.58 41.48
C ALA A 257 -4.62 -8.54 42.46
N PHE A 258 -5.74 -9.17 42.09
CA PHE A 258 -6.90 -9.30 42.96
C PHE A 258 -6.62 -10.17 44.20
N LEU A 259 -5.91 -11.29 44.03
CA LEU A 259 -5.46 -12.12 45.15
C LEU A 259 -4.53 -11.34 46.09
N ILE A 260 -3.57 -10.61 45.56
CA ILE A 260 -2.68 -9.74 46.34
C ILE A 260 -3.52 -8.71 47.12
N GLN A 261 -4.46 -8.04 46.46
CA GLN A 261 -5.35 -7.08 47.12
C GLN A 261 -6.18 -7.72 48.25
N LEU A 262 -6.75 -8.90 48.03
CA LEU A 262 -7.48 -9.64 49.06
C LEU A 262 -6.59 -10.02 50.24
N THR A 263 -5.38 -10.50 49.98
CA THR A 263 -4.43 -10.83 51.05
C THR A 263 -4.01 -9.59 51.82
N SER A 264 -3.78 -8.46 51.14
CA SER A 264 -3.47 -7.19 51.79
C SER A 264 -4.62 -6.69 52.67
N LEU A 265 -5.86 -6.84 52.22
CA LEU A 265 -7.04 -6.48 53.03
C LEU A 265 -7.19 -7.43 54.23
N ALA A 266 -7.00 -8.73 54.04
CA ALA A 266 -7.09 -9.72 55.12
C ALA A 266 -5.97 -9.55 56.17
N LEU A 267 -4.77 -9.15 55.74
CA LEU A 267 -3.63 -8.86 56.60
C LEU A 267 -3.63 -7.42 57.15
N SER A 268 -4.49 -6.54 56.62
CA SER A 268 -4.58 -5.17 57.11
C SER A 268 -5.08 -5.17 58.55
N GLN A 269 -4.20 -4.81 59.47
CA GLN A 269 -4.61 -4.57 60.84
C GLN A 269 -5.33 -3.23 60.85
N ASN A 270 -6.65 -3.27 61.03
CA ASN A 270 -7.50 -2.08 61.23
C ASN A 270 -7.28 -1.55 62.66
N GLN A 271 -6.02 -1.39 63.04
CA GLN A 271 -5.62 -0.96 64.36
C GLN A 271 -5.90 0.52 64.49
N LEU A 272 -6.77 0.86 65.43
CA LEU A 272 -7.09 2.24 65.75
C LEU A 272 -5.86 2.86 66.44
N VAL A 273 -5.01 3.52 65.65
CA VAL A 273 -3.72 4.07 66.13
C VAL A 273 -3.94 5.26 67.09
N TYR A 274 -5.11 5.88 67.06
CA TYR A 274 -5.46 7.00 67.93
C TYR A 274 -6.97 7.05 68.20
N GLN A 275 -7.35 6.92 69.47
CA GLN A 275 -8.70 7.23 69.96
C GLN A 275 -8.57 8.28 71.06
N ASN A 276 -9.29 9.39 70.95
CA ASN A 276 -9.37 10.35 72.04
C ASN A 276 -10.83 10.75 72.25
N SER A 277 -11.27 10.71 73.51
CA SER A 277 -12.61 11.11 73.93
C SER A 277 -12.53 12.50 74.55
N PHE A 278 -13.11 13.50 73.89
CA PHE A 278 -13.16 14.87 74.41
C PHE A 278 -14.36 15.04 75.35
N SER A 279 -14.06 15.22 76.63
CA SER A 279 -15.06 15.58 77.63
C SER A 279 -15.16 17.10 77.69
N TYR A 280 -16.21 17.67 77.10
CA TYR A 280 -16.50 19.10 77.27
C TYR A 280 -17.13 19.31 78.66
N ARG A 281 -16.39 19.96 79.57
CA ARG A 281 -17.01 20.59 80.74
C ARG A 281 -17.70 21.85 80.25
N THR A 282 -19.04 21.86 80.28
CA THR A 282 -19.79 23.11 80.23
C THR A 282 -19.37 23.93 81.45
N GLY A 283 -18.80 25.12 81.21
CA GLY A 283 -18.38 26.02 82.28
C GLY A 283 -19.56 26.30 83.21
N PHE A 284 -19.29 26.26 84.52
CA PHE A 284 -20.22 26.77 85.53
C PHE A 284 -20.64 28.18 85.11
N GLY A 285 -21.95 28.41 85.00
CA GLY A 285 -22.48 29.74 84.79
C GLY A 285 -21.93 30.68 85.84
N GLU A 286 -21.24 31.73 85.39
CA GLU A 286 -21.02 32.91 86.21
C GLU A 286 -22.39 33.36 86.72
N LYS A 287 -22.62 33.17 88.02
CA LYS A 287 -23.62 33.98 88.70
C LYS A 287 -23.06 35.38 88.75
N SER A 288 -23.54 36.24 87.85
CA SER A 288 -23.43 37.68 87.99
C SER A 288 -24.08 38.09 89.32
N LEU A 289 -23.27 38.58 90.25
CA LEU A 289 -23.72 39.45 91.33
C LEU A 289 -23.97 40.85 90.76
#